data_AF-A0A1M3NLU4-F1
#
_entry.id   AF-A0A1M3NLU4-F1
#
_cell.length_a   1.000
_cell.length_b   1.000
_cell.length_c   1.000
_cell.angle_alpha   90.00
_cell.angle_beta   90.00
_cell.angle_gamma   90.00
#
_symmetry.space_group_name_H-M   'P 1'
#
loop_
_entity.id
_entity.type
_entity.pdbx_description
1 polymer ?
#
loop_
_entity_poly.entity_id
_entity_poly.type
_entity_poly.pdbx_seq_one_letter_code
_entity_poly.pdbx_strand_id
1 'polypeptide(L)'
;MTRSKLKRPCQTFGNSLGVAIAALLISAAPGRAAIISQNVSFTATGFAFINGVAPPVDPVSGSFNITFDNGVDYSNTTAGISLVSLNIALGSALAFNYDSATDLLTVGGAAPGPGLTDGPGSIQITPASNDFYLRISDFSTAAAAVQQLGYAQASFPDGYYYTPADAKTTLAFAPITSGVPEPSTWAMMLLGFLGLGFVAGRRPRRAVIAA
;
A
#
# COMPACT_ATOMS: atom_id res chain seq x y z
N MET A 1 24.30 -78.13 -56.53
CA MET A 1 23.21 -77.44 -57.26
C MET A 1 22.14 -77.00 -56.26
N THR A 2 21.36 -75.97 -56.62
CA THR A 2 20.20 -75.37 -55.93
C THR A 2 20.44 -74.49 -54.68
N ARG A 3 20.45 -73.17 -54.95
CA ARG A 3 20.35 -72.06 -53.99
C ARG A 3 18.95 -72.01 -53.36
N SER A 4 18.88 -71.95 -52.03
CA SER A 4 17.65 -71.73 -51.26
C SER A 4 17.60 -70.28 -50.76
N LYS A 5 16.49 -69.59 -51.08
CA LYS A 5 16.26 -68.15 -50.87
C LYS A 5 15.92 -67.86 -49.39
N LEU A 6 16.73 -67.04 -48.71
CA LEU A 6 16.34 -66.46 -47.42
C LEU A 6 15.36 -65.30 -47.64
N LYS A 7 14.11 -65.50 -47.21
CA LYS A 7 13.02 -64.52 -47.17
C LYS A 7 13.17 -63.71 -45.87
N ARG A 8 13.40 -62.40 -45.95
CA ARG A 8 13.46 -61.51 -44.78
C ARG A 8 12.04 -61.16 -44.31
N PRO A 9 11.68 -61.32 -43.02
CA PRO A 9 10.48 -60.72 -42.46
C PRO A 9 10.76 -59.26 -42.05
N CYS A 10 9.92 -58.37 -42.57
CA CYS A 10 9.78 -56.98 -42.14
C CYS A 10 9.15 -56.97 -40.74
N GLN A 11 9.95 -56.65 -39.71
CA GLN A 11 9.47 -56.40 -38.35
C GLN A 11 9.06 -54.94 -38.25
N THR A 12 7.75 -54.69 -38.21
CA THR A 12 7.13 -53.39 -37.88
C THR A 12 7.38 -53.07 -36.40
N PHE A 13 8.16 -52.02 -36.15
CA PHE A 13 8.32 -51.42 -34.82
C PHE A 13 6.99 -50.79 -34.38
N GLY A 14 6.36 -51.37 -33.36
CA GLY A 14 5.22 -50.79 -32.67
C GLY A 14 5.68 -49.67 -31.74
N ASN A 15 5.32 -48.44 -32.07
CA ASN A 15 5.39 -47.30 -31.16
C ASN A 15 4.11 -47.26 -30.32
N SER A 16 4.20 -47.57 -29.03
CA SER A 16 3.18 -47.16 -28.06
C SER A 16 3.80 -47.05 -26.67
N LEU A 17 4.62 -46.01 -26.47
CA LEU A 17 4.95 -45.52 -25.13
C LEU A 17 4.11 -44.27 -24.89
N GLY A 18 2.91 -44.47 -24.36
CA GLY A 18 2.04 -43.40 -23.90
C GLY A 18 2.56 -42.85 -22.58
N VAL A 19 3.16 -41.66 -22.61
CA VAL A 19 3.52 -40.90 -21.42
C VAL A 19 2.33 -40.01 -21.05
N ALA A 20 1.60 -40.38 -20.00
CA ALA A 20 0.59 -39.51 -19.39
C ALA A 20 1.29 -38.58 -18.38
N ILE A 21 1.54 -37.33 -18.77
CA ILE A 21 1.93 -36.26 -17.84
C ILE A 21 0.63 -35.67 -17.28
N ALA A 22 0.27 -36.07 -16.05
CA ALA A 22 -0.75 -35.39 -15.28
C ALA A 22 -0.19 -34.05 -14.80
N ALA A 23 -0.53 -32.97 -15.50
CA ALA A 23 -0.21 -31.62 -15.07
C ALA A 23 -1.06 -31.28 -13.83
N LEU A 24 -0.44 -31.33 -12.66
CA LEU A 24 -1.01 -30.85 -11.41
C LEU A 24 -1.11 -29.31 -11.51
N LEU A 25 -2.25 -28.81 -11.96
CA LEU A 25 -2.61 -27.39 -11.88
C LEU A 25 -2.85 -27.05 -10.41
N ILE A 26 -1.76 -26.84 -9.66
CA ILE A 26 -1.83 -26.13 -8.40
C ILE A 26 -2.22 -24.70 -8.77
N SER A 27 -3.49 -24.34 -8.55
CA SER A 27 -3.90 -22.95 -8.54
C SER A 27 -3.14 -22.26 -7.41
N ALA A 28 -2.00 -21.64 -7.71
CA ALA A 28 -1.39 -20.70 -6.81
C ALA A 28 -2.42 -19.58 -6.61
N ALA A 29 -3.00 -19.48 -5.41
CA ALA A 29 -3.74 -18.29 -5.04
C ALA A 29 -2.80 -17.09 -5.30
N PRO A 30 -3.23 -16.04 -6.01
CA PRO A 30 -2.38 -14.88 -6.20
C PRO A 30 -1.98 -14.37 -4.81
N GLY A 31 -0.67 -14.34 -4.54
CA GLY A 31 -0.16 -13.72 -3.31
C GLY A 31 -0.69 -12.30 -3.25
N ARG A 32 -1.38 -11.94 -2.16
CA ARG A 32 -2.06 -10.64 -1.98
C ARG A 32 -1.08 -9.49 -1.71
N ALA A 33 0.20 -9.64 -2.02
CA ALA A 33 1.22 -8.61 -1.82
C ALA A 33 1.17 -7.60 -2.97
N ALA A 34 0.82 -6.37 -2.65
CA ALA A 34 0.68 -5.24 -3.54
C ALA A 34 1.07 -3.97 -2.80
N ILE A 35 1.74 -3.06 -3.51
CA ILE A 35 1.98 -1.73 -2.98
C ILE A 35 0.66 -0.95 -2.99
N ILE A 36 0.19 -0.59 -1.82
CA ILE A 36 -0.95 0.31 -1.62
C ILE A 36 -0.39 1.72 -1.52
N SER A 37 -1.01 2.69 -2.21
CA SER A 37 -0.68 4.12 -2.09
C SER A 37 -1.96 4.96 -2.13
N GLN A 38 -2.37 5.49 -0.98
CA GLN A 38 -3.68 6.12 -0.80
C GLN A 38 -3.60 7.37 0.07
N ASN A 39 -4.40 8.37 -0.30
CA ASN A 39 -4.84 9.42 0.61
C ASN A 39 -6.11 8.92 1.30
N VAL A 40 -6.05 8.82 2.62
CA VAL A 40 -7.15 8.38 3.47
C VAL A 40 -7.68 9.60 4.20
N SER A 41 -8.98 9.87 4.06
CA SER A 41 -9.68 10.91 4.78
C SER A 41 -10.73 10.28 5.69
N PHE A 42 -10.86 10.79 6.91
CA PHE A 42 -11.80 10.27 7.89
C PHE A 42 -12.56 11.38 8.61
N THR A 43 -13.74 11.05 9.09
CA THR A 43 -14.51 11.89 10.02
C THR A 43 -15.28 10.97 10.96
N ALA A 44 -15.21 11.23 12.26
CA ALA A 44 -15.92 10.51 13.29
C ALA A 44 -16.70 11.48 14.18
N THR A 45 -17.88 11.04 14.63
CA THR A 45 -18.77 11.81 15.52
C THR A 45 -19.32 10.94 16.64
N GLY A 46 -19.83 11.55 17.71
CA GLY A 46 -20.52 10.83 18.77
C GLY A 46 -19.55 10.12 19.71
N PHE A 47 -18.50 10.81 20.12
CA PHE A 47 -17.48 10.24 21.01
C PHE A 47 -18.04 9.97 22.42
N ALA A 48 -17.83 8.76 22.91
CA ALA A 48 -18.00 8.41 24.31
C ALA A 48 -16.80 8.92 25.12
N PHE A 49 -17.01 9.14 26.41
CA PHE A 49 -16.02 9.65 27.36
C PHE A 49 -16.13 8.91 28.70
N ILE A 50 -14.99 8.65 29.35
CA ILE A 50 -14.96 7.87 30.60
C ILE A 50 -15.14 8.76 31.84
N ASN A 51 -14.69 10.02 31.77
CA ASN A 51 -14.55 10.88 32.97
C ASN A 51 -15.59 12.01 33.08
N GLY A 52 -16.77 11.84 32.48
CA GLY A 52 -17.86 12.82 32.60
C GLY A 52 -17.66 14.12 31.79
N VAL A 53 -16.49 14.33 31.19
CA VAL A 53 -16.16 15.51 30.40
C VAL A 53 -16.55 15.26 28.94
N ALA A 54 -17.34 16.16 28.36
CA ALA A 54 -17.72 16.07 26.97
C ALA A 54 -16.48 16.17 26.05
N PRO A 55 -16.49 15.52 24.86
CA PRO A 55 -15.39 15.60 23.93
C PRO A 55 -15.14 17.05 23.52
N PRO A 56 -13.91 17.57 23.68
CA PRO A 56 -13.61 18.96 23.33
C PRO A 56 -13.67 19.19 21.81
N VAL A 57 -13.53 18.14 21.01
CA VAL A 57 -13.64 18.16 19.56
C VAL A 57 -14.55 17.03 19.09
N ASP A 58 -15.69 17.38 18.49
CA ASP A 58 -16.63 16.48 17.83
C ASP A 58 -17.36 17.29 16.73
N PRO A 59 -17.21 16.97 15.42
CA PRO A 59 -16.48 15.84 14.84
C PRO A 59 -14.95 15.93 14.97
N VAL A 60 -14.29 14.77 15.02
CA VAL A 60 -12.86 14.65 14.71
C VAL A 60 -12.69 14.28 13.24
N SER A 61 -11.88 15.06 12.52
CA SER A 61 -11.63 14.87 11.10
C SER A 61 -10.14 15.03 10.78
N GLY A 62 -9.65 14.23 9.86
CA GLY A 62 -8.29 14.32 9.39
C GLY A 62 -8.07 13.57 8.09
N SER A 63 -6.86 13.72 7.56
CA SER A 63 -6.40 12.98 6.39
C SER A 63 -4.91 12.74 6.44
N PHE A 64 -4.48 11.63 5.85
CA PHE A 64 -3.09 11.25 5.72
C PHE A 64 -2.83 10.53 4.40
N ASN A 65 -1.60 10.62 3.92
CA ASN A 65 -1.11 9.80 2.82
C ASN A 65 -0.41 8.58 3.40
N ILE A 66 -0.64 7.40 2.84
CA ILE A 66 0.03 6.17 3.24
C ILE A 66 0.46 5.37 2.00
N THR A 67 1.64 4.76 2.07
CA THR A 67 2.20 3.87 1.06
C THR A 67 2.99 2.74 1.70
N PHE A 68 2.58 1.49 1.47
CA PHE A 68 3.22 0.30 2.02
C PHE A 68 2.88 -0.95 1.20
N ASP A 69 3.61 -2.05 1.44
CA ASP A 69 3.31 -3.37 0.87
C ASP A 69 2.36 -4.12 1.80
N ASN A 70 1.13 -4.40 1.37
CA ASN A 70 0.14 -5.06 2.20
C ASN A 70 0.40 -6.56 2.44
N GLY A 71 1.48 -7.12 1.86
CA GLY A 71 1.97 -8.47 2.16
C GLY A 71 2.97 -8.53 3.32
N VAL A 72 3.28 -7.40 3.96
CA VAL A 72 4.29 -7.28 5.02
C VAL A 72 3.66 -6.68 6.28
N ASP A 73 4.05 -7.17 7.46
CA ASP A 73 3.63 -6.59 8.73
C ASP A 73 4.49 -5.34 9.07
N TYR A 74 3.84 -4.31 9.57
CA TYR A 74 4.48 -3.06 10.01
C TYR A 74 4.17 -2.81 11.48
N SER A 75 5.18 -2.35 12.21
CA SER A 75 5.06 -1.98 13.62
C SER A 75 5.72 -0.62 13.85
N ASN A 76 4.95 0.31 14.43
CA ASN A 76 5.28 1.67 14.81
C ASN A 76 6.14 2.39 13.75
N THR A 77 5.73 2.29 12.49
CA THR A 77 6.51 2.77 11.35
C THR A 77 6.06 4.16 10.93
N THR A 78 7.02 5.08 10.79
CA THR A 78 6.80 6.45 10.28
C THR A 78 7.16 6.59 8.79
N ALA A 79 7.86 5.62 8.21
CA ALA A 79 8.19 5.60 6.79
C ALA A 79 6.96 5.24 5.96
N GLY A 80 6.70 5.97 4.88
CA GLY A 80 5.57 5.71 3.99
C GLY A 80 4.24 6.28 4.50
N ILE A 81 4.21 7.03 5.60
CA ILE A 81 3.01 7.75 6.06
C ILE A 81 3.32 9.23 6.25
N SER A 82 2.36 10.11 5.95
CA SER A 82 2.47 11.54 6.22
C SER A 82 1.11 12.16 6.52
N LEU A 83 1.08 13.04 7.51
CA LEU A 83 -0.13 13.76 7.88
C LEU A 83 -0.44 14.86 6.85
N VAL A 84 -1.69 14.92 6.39
CA VAL A 84 -2.17 15.98 5.49
C VAL A 84 -2.96 17.01 6.28
N SER A 85 -3.91 16.57 7.12
CA SER A 85 -4.67 17.45 8.00
C SER A 85 -5.18 16.71 9.24
N LEU A 86 -5.34 17.42 10.35
CA LEU A 86 -5.96 16.91 11.57
C LEU A 86 -6.54 18.09 12.36
N ASN A 87 -7.78 17.97 12.85
CA ASN A 87 -8.42 19.01 13.65
C ASN A 87 -8.23 18.86 15.17
N ILE A 88 -7.36 17.93 15.58
CA ILE A 88 -6.88 17.75 16.95
C ILE A 88 -5.35 17.82 16.94
N ALA A 89 -4.76 18.15 18.09
CA ALA A 89 -3.30 18.19 18.20
C ALA A 89 -2.71 16.77 18.19
N LEU A 90 -1.59 16.59 17.50
CA LEU A 90 -0.77 15.38 17.55
C LEU A 90 0.61 15.76 18.12
N GLY A 91 1.01 15.12 19.20
CA GLY A 91 2.24 15.44 19.95
C GLY A 91 3.50 14.75 19.41
N SER A 92 3.37 13.79 18.50
CA SER A 92 4.47 13.03 17.91
C SER A 92 4.36 12.93 16.39
N ALA A 93 5.33 12.29 15.74
CA ALA A 93 5.23 11.98 14.32
C ALA A 93 4.08 10.98 14.08
N LEU A 94 3.37 11.10 12.95
CA LEU A 94 2.37 10.11 12.55
C LEU A 94 3.05 8.77 12.23
N ALA A 95 2.54 7.69 12.79
CA ALA A 95 3.00 6.33 12.56
C ALA A 95 1.84 5.39 12.26
N PHE A 96 2.15 4.19 11.77
CA PHE A 96 1.17 3.13 11.61
C PHE A 96 1.70 1.74 11.99
N ASN A 97 0.77 0.87 12.35
CA ASN A 97 0.91 -0.58 12.38
C ASN A 97 0.05 -1.15 11.27
N TYR A 98 0.50 -2.22 10.64
CA TYR A 98 -0.33 -3.00 9.73
C TYR A 98 -0.07 -4.48 9.96
N ASP A 99 -1.15 -5.24 10.12
CA ASP A 99 -1.13 -6.71 10.23
C ASP A 99 -1.67 -7.30 8.93
N SER A 100 -0.80 -7.96 8.17
CA SER A 100 -1.12 -8.57 6.88
C SER A 100 -2.02 -9.80 6.99
N ALA A 101 -2.05 -10.47 8.16
CA ALA A 101 -2.91 -11.62 8.39
C ALA A 101 -4.36 -11.20 8.64
N THR A 102 -4.59 -10.06 9.29
CA THR A 102 -5.92 -9.55 9.62
C THR A 102 -6.37 -8.36 8.76
N ASP A 103 -5.50 -7.86 7.87
CA ASP A 103 -5.72 -6.66 7.05
C ASP A 103 -6.15 -5.44 7.90
N LEU A 104 -5.52 -5.32 9.07
CA LEU A 104 -5.82 -4.28 10.06
C LEU A 104 -4.75 -3.19 10.00
N LEU A 105 -5.14 -2.01 9.54
CA LEU A 105 -4.33 -0.80 9.64
C LEU A 105 -4.66 -0.06 10.93
N THR A 106 -3.64 0.33 11.68
CA THR A 106 -3.79 1.21 12.84
C THR A 106 -2.88 2.42 12.69
N VAL A 107 -3.44 3.63 12.74
CA VAL A 107 -2.72 4.89 12.51
C VAL A 107 -2.86 5.78 13.75
N GLY A 108 -1.77 6.41 14.16
CA GLY A 108 -1.76 7.26 15.35
C GLY A 108 -0.42 7.94 15.57
N GLY A 109 -0.19 8.45 16.77
CA GLY A 109 1.13 8.92 17.17
C GLY A 109 2.17 7.80 17.21
N ALA A 110 3.40 8.14 16.84
CA ALA A 110 4.55 7.30 17.11
C ALA A 110 4.81 7.25 18.61
N ALA A 111 5.30 6.10 19.10
CA ALA A 111 5.65 5.94 20.51
C ALA A 111 6.62 7.04 20.98
N PRO A 112 6.30 7.74 22.10
CA PRO A 112 7.06 8.92 22.52
C PRO A 112 8.45 8.60 23.10
N GLY A 113 8.94 7.36 23.00
CA GLY A 113 10.31 7.02 23.37
C GLY A 113 10.54 5.52 23.60
N PRO A 114 11.80 5.12 23.88
CA PRO A 114 12.13 3.74 24.22
C PRO A 114 11.50 3.33 25.56
N GLY A 115 10.76 2.22 25.56
CA GLY A 115 10.17 1.63 26.77
C GLY A 115 8.70 1.98 27.05
N LEU A 116 8.05 2.77 26.17
CA LEU A 116 6.61 2.99 26.22
C LEU A 116 5.93 2.13 25.15
N THR A 117 4.86 1.42 25.54
CA THR A 117 4.06 0.53 24.68
C THR A 117 3.17 1.28 23.68
N ASP A 118 3.24 2.61 23.67
CA ASP A 118 2.30 3.49 22.98
C ASP A 118 2.67 3.73 21.53
N GLY A 119 2.67 2.68 20.72
CA GLY A 119 2.63 2.84 19.26
C GLY A 119 1.27 3.39 18.78
N PRO A 120 1.03 3.42 17.46
CA PRO A 120 -0.16 4.02 16.87
C PRO A 120 -1.50 3.37 17.29
N GLY A 121 -1.47 2.28 18.07
CA GLY A 121 -2.63 1.57 18.59
C GLY A 121 -2.95 1.78 20.06
N SER A 122 -2.22 2.62 20.79
CA SER A 122 -2.61 3.06 22.14
C SER A 122 -2.30 4.54 22.34
N ILE A 123 -2.92 5.11 23.38
CA ILE A 123 -2.77 6.51 23.73
C ILE A 123 -2.45 6.63 25.21
N GLN A 124 -1.62 7.61 25.55
CA GLN A 124 -1.27 7.90 26.93
C GLN A 124 -2.33 8.82 27.56
N ILE A 125 -3.06 8.32 28.56
CA ILE A 125 -4.17 9.05 29.21
C ILE A 125 -3.72 9.75 30.50
N THR A 126 -2.67 9.25 31.16
CA THR A 126 -2.18 9.82 32.43
C THR A 126 -0.65 9.86 32.48
N PRO A 127 -0.03 11.06 32.48
CA PRO A 127 -0.66 12.33 32.11
C PRO A 127 -1.12 12.28 30.64
N ALA A 128 -2.24 12.92 30.33
CA ALA A 128 -2.77 12.94 28.96
C ALA A 128 -1.74 13.56 28.00
N SER A 129 -1.49 12.89 26.88
CA SER A 129 -0.73 13.45 25.76
C SER A 129 -1.65 13.84 24.61
N ASN A 130 -1.17 14.70 23.71
CA ASN A 130 -1.85 14.95 22.44
C ASN A 130 -1.62 13.76 21.52
N ASP A 131 -2.61 12.89 21.39
CA ASP A 131 -2.49 11.67 20.58
C ASP A 131 -3.85 11.17 20.10
N PHE A 132 -3.83 10.33 19.07
CA PHE A 132 -5.01 9.62 18.59
C PHE A 132 -4.60 8.25 18.05
N TYR A 133 -5.59 7.37 17.94
CA TYR A 133 -5.50 6.17 17.12
C TYR A 133 -6.75 6.05 16.24
N LEU A 134 -6.55 5.47 15.07
CA LEU A 134 -7.58 5.11 14.10
C LEU A 134 -7.31 3.68 13.64
N ARG A 135 -8.26 2.79 13.89
CA ARG A 135 -8.22 1.39 13.46
C ARG A 135 -9.14 1.16 12.29
N ILE A 136 -8.61 0.63 11.20
CA ILE A 136 -9.33 0.34 9.97
C ILE A 136 -9.11 -1.12 9.62
N SER A 137 -10.18 -1.91 9.57
CA SER A 137 -10.12 -3.31 9.09
C SER A 137 -10.33 -3.39 7.59
N ASP A 138 -9.91 -4.52 7.01
CA ASP A 138 -10.04 -4.83 5.59
C ASP A 138 -9.44 -3.72 4.70
N PHE A 139 -8.37 -3.07 5.19
CA PHE A 139 -7.82 -1.82 4.65
C PHE A 139 -7.38 -1.96 3.19
N SER A 140 -6.89 -3.13 2.81
CA SER A 140 -6.46 -3.43 1.44
C SER A 140 -7.61 -3.69 0.45
N THR A 141 -8.86 -3.62 0.91
CA THR A 141 -10.04 -3.97 0.10
C THR A 141 -11.05 -2.83 0.00
N ALA A 142 -12.03 -2.99 -0.90
CA ALA A 142 -13.16 -2.07 -1.00
C ALA A 142 -14.11 -2.12 0.22
N ALA A 143 -13.95 -3.10 1.12
CA ALA A 143 -14.75 -3.25 2.33
C ALA A 143 -14.14 -2.54 3.56
N ALA A 144 -13.08 -1.74 3.36
CA ALA A 144 -12.39 -1.07 4.45
C ALA A 144 -13.34 -0.25 5.34
N ALA A 145 -13.26 -0.49 6.65
CA ALA A 145 -14.18 0.10 7.63
C ALA A 145 -13.43 0.52 8.91
N VAL A 146 -13.85 1.64 9.52
CA VAL A 146 -13.31 2.03 10.83
C VAL A 146 -13.85 1.08 11.89
N GLN A 147 -12.95 0.44 12.62
CA GLN A 147 -13.28 -0.28 13.83
C GLN A 147 -13.45 0.67 15.01
N GLN A 148 -12.52 1.62 15.14
CA GLN A 148 -12.52 2.57 16.24
C GLN A 148 -11.62 3.77 15.94
N LEU A 149 -12.01 4.93 16.43
CA LEU A 149 -11.15 6.10 16.58
C LEU A 149 -11.16 6.51 18.06
N GLY A 150 -9.99 6.74 18.64
CA GLY A 150 -9.88 7.36 19.95
C GLY A 150 -8.81 8.43 19.99
N TYR A 151 -8.96 9.39 20.90
CA TYR A 151 -7.99 10.47 21.09
C TYR A 151 -7.90 10.94 22.55
N ALA A 152 -6.77 11.55 22.87
CA ALA A 152 -6.51 12.27 24.10
C ALA A 152 -5.85 13.62 23.75
N GLN A 153 -6.03 14.61 24.61
CA GLN A 153 -5.38 15.91 24.47
C GLN A 153 -4.78 16.33 25.81
N ALA A 154 -3.54 16.79 25.79
CA ALA A 154 -2.83 17.24 27.00
C ALA A 154 -3.53 18.42 27.70
N SER A 155 -4.31 19.21 26.95
CA SER A 155 -5.12 20.32 27.51
C SER A 155 -6.33 19.85 28.33
N PHE A 156 -6.66 18.56 28.25
CA PHE A 156 -7.76 17.92 28.98
C PHE A 156 -7.20 16.72 29.75
N PRO A 157 -6.59 16.95 30.93
CA PRO A 157 -6.04 15.89 31.77
C PRO A 157 -7.09 14.80 32.01
N ASP A 158 -6.68 13.55 31.85
CA ASP A 158 -7.54 12.35 31.98
C ASP A 158 -8.71 12.27 30.98
N GLY A 159 -8.73 13.10 29.93
CA GLY A 159 -9.70 13.02 28.85
C GLY A 159 -9.35 11.92 27.86
N TYR A 160 -10.10 10.82 27.87
CA TYR A 160 -10.09 9.80 26.82
C TYR A 160 -11.43 9.75 26.12
N TYR A 161 -11.41 9.96 24.81
CA TYR A 161 -12.56 10.00 23.94
C TYR A 161 -12.43 8.92 22.88
N TYR A 162 -13.47 8.11 22.69
CA TYR A 162 -13.48 7.06 21.68
C TYR A 162 -14.83 6.92 20.99
N THR A 163 -14.83 6.46 19.76
CA THR A 163 -16.05 6.13 19.03
C THR A 163 -16.64 4.82 19.57
N PRO A 164 -17.86 4.81 20.14
CA PRO A 164 -18.57 3.56 20.41
C PRO A 164 -18.96 2.85 19.10
N ALA A 165 -19.43 1.61 19.18
CA ALA A 165 -19.76 0.79 18.02
C ALA A 165 -20.88 1.37 17.14
N ASP A 166 -21.71 2.26 17.68
CA ASP A 166 -22.81 2.97 17.02
C ASP A 166 -22.44 4.37 16.51
N ALA A 167 -21.19 4.80 16.71
CA ALA A 167 -20.70 6.09 16.22
C ALA A 167 -20.71 6.18 14.69
N LYS A 168 -21.11 7.34 14.17
CA LYS A 168 -21.04 7.60 12.73
C LYS A 168 -19.61 7.95 12.35
N THR A 169 -18.95 7.01 11.68
CA THR A 169 -17.62 7.21 11.11
C THR A 169 -17.67 7.05 9.60
N THR A 170 -17.05 7.98 8.88
CA THR A 170 -16.93 7.97 7.43
C THR A 170 -15.46 7.83 7.03
N LEU A 171 -15.19 6.98 6.04
CA LEU A 171 -13.89 6.86 5.38
C LEU A 171 -14.02 7.20 3.90
N ALA A 172 -13.01 7.87 3.38
CA ALA A 172 -12.83 8.09 1.96
C ALA A 172 -11.40 7.79 1.56
N PHE A 173 -11.25 7.15 0.41
CA PHE A 173 -9.98 6.71 -0.16
C PHE A 173 -9.79 7.36 -1.52
N ALA A 174 -8.63 7.97 -1.73
CA ALA A 174 -8.22 8.49 -3.03
C ALA A 174 -6.84 7.93 -3.40
N PRO A 175 -6.67 7.27 -4.54
CA PRO A 175 -5.35 6.80 -4.98
C PRO A 175 -4.36 7.96 -5.07
N ILE A 176 -3.14 7.77 -4.56
CA ILE A 176 -2.05 8.72 -4.81
C ILE A 176 -1.46 8.36 -6.16
N THR A 177 -1.87 9.07 -7.20
CA THR A 177 -1.20 8.97 -8.50
C THR A 177 0.14 9.67 -8.36
N SER A 178 1.23 8.92 -8.24
CA SER A 178 2.55 9.49 -8.47
C SER A 178 2.55 10.06 -9.88
N GLY A 179 2.97 11.32 -10.04
CA GLY A 179 3.13 11.94 -11.35
C GLY A 179 4.29 11.27 -12.08
N VAL A 180 4.12 10.02 -12.48
CA VAL A 180 5.04 9.36 -13.40
C VAL A 180 4.94 10.16 -14.69
N PRO A 181 6.04 10.72 -15.21
CA PRO A 181 6.04 11.32 -16.53
C PRO A 181 5.49 10.28 -17.47
N GLU A 182 4.31 10.57 -18.02
CA GLU A 182 3.55 9.59 -18.78
C GLU A 182 4.45 8.94 -19.84
N PRO A 183 4.22 7.68 -20.25
CA PRO A 183 4.97 7.06 -21.33
C PRO A 183 5.05 7.93 -22.60
N SER A 184 4.06 8.81 -22.81
CA SER A 184 4.04 9.84 -23.84
C SER A 184 5.15 10.90 -23.67
N THR A 185 5.51 11.30 -22.45
CA THR A 185 6.62 12.23 -22.16
C THR A 185 7.94 11.63 -22.60
N TRP A 186 8.16 10.34 -22.28
CA TRP A 186 9.35 9.62 -22.74
C TRP A 186 9.36 9.47 -24.26
N ALA A 187 8.22 9.09 -24.84
CA ALA A 187 8.08 8.98 -26.27
C ALA A 187 8.37 10.31 -26.97
N MET A 188 7.85 11.43 -26.46
CA MET A 188 8.05 12.77 -27.03
C MET A 188 9.48 13.26 -26.87
N MET A 189 10.13 12.96 -25.74
CA MET A 189 11.55 13.27 -25.54
C MET A 189 12.43 12.49 -26.53
N LEU A 190 12.20 11.19 -26.68
CA LEU A 190 12.90 10.35 -27.65
C LEU A 190 12.63 10.79 -29.09
N LEU A 191 11.38 11.10 -29.42
CA LEU A 191 10.98 11.57 -30.74
C LEU A 191 11.60 12.94 -31.05
N GLY A 192 11.69 13.83 -30.04
CA GLY A 192 12.41 15.10 -30.13
C GLY A 192 13.90 14.91 -30.42
N PHE A 193 14.58 13.98 -29.71
CA PHE A 193 15.98 13.68 -29.97
C PHE A 193 16.22 13.02 -31.32
N LEU A 194 15.35 12.10 -31.75
CA LEU A 194 15.41 11.49 -33.07
C LEU A 194 15.20 12.53 -34.17
N GLY A 195 14.27 13.46 -33.97
CA GLY A 195 14.04 14.60 -34.87
C GLY A 195 15.28 15.49 -35.01
N LEU A 196 15.91 15.87 -33.88
CA LEU A 196 17.15 16.65 -33.87
C LEU A 196 18.32 15.90 -34.54
N GLY A 197 18.51 14.62 -34.24
CA GLY A 197 19.54 13.78 -34.85
C GLY A 197 19.37 13.65 -36.36
N PHE A 198 18.14 13.47 -36.83
CA PHE A 198 17.83 13.40 -38.25
C PHE A 198 18.10 14.71 -39.00
N VAL A 199 17.72 15.85 -38.42
CA VAL A 199 17.99 17.18 -39.00
C VAL A 199 19.50 17.46 -39.05
N ALA A 200 20.24 17.13 -37.99
CA ALA A 200 21.69 17.28 -37.96
C ALA A 200 22.39 16.39 -39.00
N GLY A 201 21.89 15.16 -39.21
CA GLY A 201 22.44 14.20 -40.16
C GLY A 201 22.28 14.58 -41.64
N ARG A 202 21.33 15.48 -41.97
CA ARG A 202 21.11 15.94 -43.36
C ARG A 202 21.99 17.13 -43.78
N ARG A 203 22.81 17.70 -42.89
CA ARG A 203 23.71 18.79 -43.28
C ARG A 203 24.79 18.26 -44.24
N PRO A 204 24.86 18.73 -45.49
CA PRO A 204 25.91 18.31 -46.41
C PRO A 204 27.26 18.72 -45.82
N ARG A 205 28.14 17.73 -45.64
CA ARG A 205 29.53 17.99 -45.25
C ARG A 205 30.15 18.78 -46.40
N ARG A 206 30.28 20.11 -46.23
CA ARG A 206 31.13 20.89 -47.11
C ARG A 206 32.54 20.34 -46.94
N ALA A 207 33.05 19.68 -47.98
CA ALA A 207 34.45 19.31 -48.05
C ALA A 207 35.26 20.60 -47.91
N VAL A 208 35.98 20.73 -46.80
CA VAL A 208 36.99 21.77 -46.65
C VAL A 208 38.11 21.38 -47.60
N ILE A 209 38.13 22.01 -48.77
CA ILE A 209 39.25 21.93 -49.69
C ILE A 209 40.33 22.83 -49.09
N ALA A 210 41.36 22.21 -48.52
CA ALA A 210 42.58 22.90 -48.10
C ALA A 210 43.39 23.26 -49.37
N ALA A 211 43.86 24.51 -49.43
CA ALA A 211 44.71 25.05 -50.49
C ALA A 211 46.18 25.00 -50.10
#